data_AF-A0A8S3DLR4-F1
#
_entry.id   AF-A0A8S3DLR4-F1
#
_cell.length_a   1.000
_cell.length_b   1.000
_cell.length_c   1.000
_cell.angle_alpha   90.00
_cell.angle_beta   90.00
_cell.angle_gamma   90.00
#
_symmetry.space_group_name_H-M   'P 1'
#
loop_
_entity.id
_entity.type
_entity.pdbx_description
1 polymer ?
#
loop_
_entity_poly.entity_id
_entity_poly.type
_entity_poly.pdbx_seq_one_letter_code
_entity_poly.pdbx_strand_id
1 'polypeptide(L)' 'SGTFVGSSYSWGTARDWARFGLLYLNNGYYNNEQILTEEWVKQSVTLGGVNQYGQHGLHFWLNTGTNNDSHTRKFPNAPA' A
#
# COMPACT_ATOMS: atom_id res chain seq x y z
N SER A 1 13.31 27.68 4.88
CA SER A 1 13.84 26.34 4.55
C SER A 1 12.96 25.75 3.44
N GLY A 2 13.54 25.03 2.48
CA GLY A 2 12.85 24.45 1.30
C GLY A 2 12.81 22.93 1.31
N THR A 3 12.79 22.31 2.49
CA THR A 3 12.77 20.85 2.65
C THR A 3 11.37 20.32 2.38
N PHE A 4 11.26 19.32 1.49
CA PHE A 4 9.99 18.67 1.21
C PHE A 4 9.49 17.85 2.40
N VAL A 5 8.19 17.90 2.66
CA VAL A 5 7.52 17.05 3.65
C VAL A 5 7.05 15.78 2.94
N GLY A 6 7.63 14.63 3.31
CA GLY A 6 7.31 13.33 2.70
C GLY A 6 6.25 12.50 3.45
N SER A 7 5.86 12.90 4.66
CA SER A 7 4.91 12.16 5.50
C SER A 7 3.46 12.58 5.33
N SER A 8 3.21 13.79 4.81
CA SER A 8 1.89 14.41 4.73
C SER A 8 1.87 15.56 3.71
N TYR A 9 0.70 16.15 3.49
CA TYR A 9 0.48 17.30 2.61
C TYR A 9 0.72 17.04 1.11
N SER A 10 0.63 15.79 0.65
CA SER A 10 0.52 15.51 -0.78
C SER A 10 -0.86 15.92 -1.30
N TRP A 11 -0.90 16.70 -2.37
CA TRP A 11 -2.14 17.16 -3.01
C TRP A 11 -2.41 16.39 -4.29
N GLY A 12 -3.67 16.06 -4.54
CA GLY A 12 -4.13 15.38 -5.74
C GLY A 12 -5.65 15.26 -5.73
N THR A 13 -6.28 15.15 -6.90
CA THR A 13 -7.71 14.89 -6.97
C THR A 13 -8.01 13.46 -6.54
N ALA A 14 -9.28 13.15 -6.20
CA ALA A 14 -9.69 11.78 -5.93
C ALA A 14 -9.33 10.81 -7.08
N ARG A 15 -9.36 11.30 -8.33
CA ARG A 15 -8.98 10.51 -9.51
C ARG A 15 -7.49 10.21 -9.56
N ASP A 16 -6.64 11.14 -9.12
CA ASP A 16 -5.20 10.94 -9.11
C ASP A 16 -4.80 9.90 -8.05
N TRP A 17 -5.41 9.97 -6.86
CA TRP A 17 -5.26 8.94 -5.84
C TRP A 17 -5.80 7.58 -6.28
N ALA A 18 -6.89 7.54 -7.05
CA ALA A 18 -7.38 6.29 -7.63
C ALA A 18 -6.40 5.68 -8.64
N ARG A 19 -5.73 6.50 -9.46
CA ARG A 19 -4.66 6.03 -10.36
C ARG A 19 -3.47 5.46 -9.61
N PHE A 20 -3.10 6.04 -8.47
CA PHE A 20 -2.08 5.47 -7.59
C PHE A 20 -2.45 4.05 -7.13
N GLY A 21 -3.71 3.84 -6.70
CA GLY A 21 -4.20 2.48 -6.41
C GLY A 21 -4.16 1.55 -7.62
N LEU A 22 -4.55 2.04 -8.80
CA LEU A 22 -4.51 1.27 -10.04
C LEU A 22 -3.08 0.87 -10.46
N LEU A 23 -2.08 1.71 -10.17
CA LEU A 23 -0.67 1.38 -10.40
C LEU A 23 -0.27 0.11 -9.63
N TYR A 24 -0.67 0.00 -8.37
CA TYR A 24 -0.39 -1.19 -7.55
C TYR A 24 -1.20 -2.41 -8.02
N LEU A 25 -2.46 -2.23 -8.42
CA LEU A 25 -3.27 -3.30 -9.02
C LEU A 25 -2.66 -3.85 -10.32
N ASN A 26 -1.95 -2.99 -11.07
CA ASN A 26 -1.26 -3.35 -12.29
C ASN A 26 0.21 -3.72 -12.06
N ASN A 27 0.58 -4.18 -10.86
CA ASN A 27 1.95 -4.59 -10.51
C ASN A 27 3.03 -3.55 -10.82
N GLY A 28 2.69 -2.26 -10.72
CA GLY A 28 3.62 -1.16 -10.98
C GLY A 28 3.75 -0.74 -12.44
N TYR A 29 2.96 -1.33 -13.35
CA TYR A 29 2.98 -1.03 -14.77
C TYR A 29 1.91 0.01 -15.14
N TYR A 30 2.32 1.05 -15.86
CA TYR A 30 1.42 2.09 -16.35
C TYR A 30 1.94 2.68 -17.66
N ASN A 31 1.04 2.90 -18.62
CA ASN A 31 1.34 3.56 -19.90
C ASN A 31 2.57 2.98 -20.64
N ASN A 32 2.60 1.65 -20.74
CA ASN A 32 3.70 0.88 -21.34
C ASN A 32 5.06 0.99 -20.62
N GLU A 33 5.08 1.44 -19.37
CA GLU A 33 6.29 1.62 -18.57
C GLU A 33 6.17 0.97 -17.18
N GLN A 34 7.27 0.37 -16.70
CA GLN A 34 7.36 -0.17 -15.35
C GLN A 34 7.82 0.94 -14.37
N ILE A 35 6.87 1.53 -13.65
CA ILE A 35 7.14 2.63 -12.71
C ILE A 35 7.66 2.12 -11.36
N LEU A 36 7.06 1.03 -10.85
CA LEU A 36 7.50 0.32 -9.65
C LEU A 36 7.85 -1.11 -10.05
N THR A 37 8.88 -1.73 -9.49
CA THR A 37 9.14 -3.15 -9.79
C THR A 37 7.99 -4.02 -9.24
N GLU A 38 7.69 -5.14 -9.92
CA GLU A 38 6.69 -6.09 -9.41
C GLU A 38 7.05 -6.58 -8.00
N GLU A 39 8.34 -6.77 -7.73
CA GLU A 39 8.85 -7.18 -6.42
C GLU A 39 8.60 -6.11 -5.34
N TRP A 40 8.74 -4.82 -5.67
CA TRP A 40 8.39 -3.75 -4.74
C TRP A 40 6.91 -3.76 -4.40
N VAL A 41 6.04 -3.90 -5.42
CA VAL A 41 4.59 -4.00 -5.21
C VAL A 41 4.28 -5.19 -4.31
N LYS A 42 4.82 -6.37 -4.61
CA LYS A 42 4.64 -7.58 -3.82
C LYS A 42 5.09 -7.41 -2.36
N GLN A 43 6.28 -6.84 -2.14
CA GLN A 43 6.80 -6.61 -0.79
C GLN A 43 5.96 -5.60 -0.01
N SER A 44 5.45 -4.56 -0.67
CA SER A 44 4.63 -3.53 -0.03
C SER A 44 3.28 -4.05 0.51
N VAL A 45 2.76 -5.12 -0.09
CA VAL A 45 1.53 -5.78 0.37
C VAL A 45 1.79 -7.07 1.16
N THR A 46 3.05 -7.35 1.49
CA THR A 46 3.45 -8.50 2.31
C THR A 46 3.69 -8.06 3.76
N LEU A 47 3.33 -8.92 4.71
CA LEU A 47 3.56 -8.70 6.13
C LEU A 47 5.04 -8.40 6.43
N GLY A 48 5.31 -7.21 6.94
CA GLY A 48 6.61 -6.87 7.52
C GLY A 48 6.75 -7.48 8.90
N GLY A 49 7.83 -8.23 9.14
CA GLY A 49 8.07 -8.99 10.38
C GLY A 49 8.34 -8.18 11.66
N VAL A 50 7.98 -6.89 11.70
CA VAL A 50 8.49 -5.95 12.71
C VAL A 50 7.41 -5.28 13.58
N ASN A 51 6.11 -5.55 13.37
CA ASN A 51 5.08 -5.00 14.25
C ASN A 51 4.28 -6.09 14.99
N GLN A 52 3.92 -5.80 16.24
CA GLN A 52 3.19 -6.70 17.15
C GLN A 52 1.79 -7.10 16.65
N TYR A 53 1.30 -6.45 15.59
CA TYR A 53 -0.02 -6.69 15.02
C TYR A 53 0.04 -7.43 13.67
N GLY A 54 1.19 -7.51 13.01
CA GLY A 54 1.33 -8.13 11.68
C GLY A 54 0.40 -7.51 10.64
N GLN A 55 0.41 -6.19 10.47
CA GLN A 55 -0.55 -5.45 9.63
C GLN A 55 0.06 -4.31 8.81
N HIS A 56 1.37 -4.36 8.54
CA HIS A 56 2.04 -3.30 7.77
C HIS A 56 3.11 -3.89 6.84
N GLY A 57 3.20 -3.39 5.62
CA GLY A 57 4.22 -3.72 4.62
C GLY A 57 4.64 -2.45 3.89
N LEU A 58 5.93 -2.20 3.68
CA LEU A 58 6.54 -0.99 3.07
C LEU A 58 5.59 0.23 2.86
N HIS A 59 5.27 0.95 3.93
CA HIS A 59 4.40 2.15 3.97
C HIS A 59 2.88 1.94 3.75
N PHE A 60 2.42 0.71 3.62
CA PHE A 60 1.00 0.33 3.56
C PHE A 60 0.52 -0.32 4.85
N TRP A 61 -0.71 0.05 5.22
CA TRP A 61 -1.51 -0.71 6.17
C TRP A 61 -2.15 -1.89 5.43
N LEU A 62 -2.02 -3.08 6.00
CA LEU A 62 -2.54 -4.33 5.44
C LEU A 62 -3.82 -4.73 6.16
N ASN A 63 -4.78 -5.28 5.43
CA ASN A 63 -6.05 -5.74 5.97
C ASN A 63 -6.00 -7.26 6.22
N THR A 64 -4.84 -7.73 6.67
CA THR A 64 -4.53 -9.15 6.94
C THR A 64 -5.18 -9.66 8.23
N GLY A 65 -5.54 -8.76 9.15
CA GLY A 65 -6.00 -9.11 10.49
C GLY A 65 -4.82 -9.28 11.46
N THR A 66 -5.10 -9.21 12.76
CA THR A 66 -4.08 -9.24 13.81
C THR A 66 -3.41 -10.60 13.82
N ASN A 67 -2.09 -10.66 13.78
CA ASN A 67 -1.33 -11.92 13.65
C ASN A 67 -1.81 -12.78 12.47
N ASN A 68 -2.27 -12.12 11.38
CA ASN A 68 -2.81 -12.77 10.18
C ASN A 68 -4.12 -13.56 10.42
N ASP A 69 -4.88 -13.23 11.48
CA ASP A 69 -6.22 -13.79 11.70
C ASP A 69 -7.29 -12.99 10.95
N SER A 70 -7.82 -13.58 9.88
CA SER A 70 -8.84 -12.97 9.03
C SER A 70 -10.14 -12.57 9.75
N HIS A 71 -10.48 -13.19 10.89
CA HIS A 71 -11.67 -12.83 11.67
C HIS A 71 -11.54 -11.49 12.38
N THR A 72 -10.31 -11.01 12.53
CA THR A 72 -9.99 -9.74 13.22
C THR A 72 -9.72 -8.60 12.25
N ARG A 73 -10.00 -8.78 10.95
CA ARG A 73 -9.83 -7.73 9.94
C ARG A 73 -10.65 -6.51 10.30
N LYS A 74 -10.02 -5.35 10.16
CA LYS A 74 -10.69 -4.06 10.32
C LYS A 74 -11.77 -3.85 9.24
N PHE A 75 -11.52 -4.34 8.02
CA PHE A 75 -12.42 -4.21 6.89
C PHE A 75 -12.77 -5.59 6.32
N PRO A 76 -13.72 -6.34 6.91
CA PRO A 76 -13.99 -7.72 6.53
C PRO A 76 -14.50 -7.91 5.09
N ASN A 77 -15.12 -6.87 4.52
CA ASN A 77 -15.65 -6.88 3.16
C ASN A 77 -14.64 -6.36 2.11
N ALA A 78 -13.42 -6.00 2.53
CA ALA A 78 -12.35 -5.57 1.63
C ALA A 78 -11.32 -6.71 1.45
N PRO A 79 -10.55 -6.70 0.35
CA PRO A 79 -9.40 -7.59 0.19
C PRO A 79 -8.42 -7.50 1.36
N ALA A 80 -7.63 -8.57 1.56
CA ALA A 80 -6.60 -8.66 2.59
C ALA A 80 -5.39 -7.77 2.27
#